data_AF-A0A2V8D3T6-F1
#
_entry.id   AF-A0A2V8D3T6-F1
#
_cell.length_a   1.000
_cell.length_b   1.000
_cell.length_c   1.000
_cell.angle_alpha   90.00
_cell.angle_beta   90.00
_cell.angle_gamma   90.00
#
_symmetry.space_group_name_H-M   'P 1'
#
loop_
_entity.id
_entity.type
_entity.pdbx_description
1 polymer ?
#
loop_
_entity_poly.entity_id
_entity_poly.type
_entity_poly.pdbx_seq_one_letter_code
_entity_poly.pdbx_strand_id
1 'polypeptide(L)'
;MRASLIRDPNKMIAAAVLSSPKLSDSEVESFARMANVSEDVLRVIGSNRAWLKNYGVVVGLTKNPKTPVGMSMNLLSRLSDRDAAILSVDRNVPEALRAAARKRATQRMDRG
;
A
#
# COMPACT_ATOMS: atom_id res chain seq x y z
N MET A 1 32.94 -15.37 -15.16
CA MET A 1 32.71 -14.05 -14.53
C MET A 1 31.22 -13.75 -14.59
N ARG A 2 30.49 -13.82 -13.47
CA ARG A 2 29.02 -13.64 -13.46
C ARG A 2 28.71 -12.16 -13.62
N ALA A 3 28.32 -11.76 -14.82
CA ALA A 3 27.68 -10.47 -15.05
C ALA A 3 26.29 -10.49 -14.40
N SER A 4 26.24 -10.37 -13.08
CA SER A 4 25.05 -9.93 -12.38
C SER A 4 24.90 -8.45 -12.70
N LEU A 5 24.40 -8.16 -13.90
CA LEU A 5 23.80 -6.88 -14.21
C LEU A 5 22.62 -6.78 -13.25
N ILE A 6 22.85 -6.18 -12.08
CA ILE A 6 21.84 -5.96 -11.05
C ILE A 6 20.82 -5.02 -11.68
N ARG A 7 19.87 -5.61 -12.42
CA ARG A 7 18.63 -4.96 -12.80
C ARG A 7 17.88 -4.80 -11.50
N ASP A 8 18.11 -3.68 -10.83
CA ASP A 8 17.40 -3.35 -9.61
C ASP A 8 15.89 -3.42 -9.93
N PRO A 9 15.17 -4.41 -9.37
CA PRO A 9 13.77 -4.60 -9.68
C PRO A 9 12.95 -3.36 -9.28
N ASN A 10 13.39 -2.60 -8.28
CA ASN A 10 12.71 -1.36 -7.89
C ASN A 10 12.86 -0.28 -8.95
N LYS A 11 14.01 -0.16 -9.61
CA LYS A 11 14.18 0.79 -10.72
C LYS A 11 13.32 0.41 -11.93
N MET A 12 13.20 -0.88 -12.24
CA MET A 12 12.32 -1.34 -13.32
C MET A 12 10.84 -1.14 -12.97
N ILE A 13 10.42 -1.44 -11.74
CA ILE A 13 9.05 -1.21 -11.29
C ILE A 13 8.74 0.29 -11.29
N ALA A 14 9.68 1.13 -10.82
CA ALA A 14 9.52 2.57 -10.84
C ALA A 14 9.40 3.12 -12.27
N ALA A 15 10.27 2.69 -13.17
CA ALA A 15 10.17 3.05 -14.57
C ALA A 15 8.84 2.58 -15.18
N ALA A 16 8.40 1.35 -14.92
CA ALA A 16 7.15 0.80 -15.44
C ALA A 16 5.93 1.59 -14.94
N VAL A 17 5.87 1.91 -13.64
CA VAL A 17 4.77 2.68 -13.04
C VAL A 17 4.74 4.13 -13.54
N LEU A 18 5.91 4.74 -13.75
CA LEU A 18 6.01 6.12 -14.25
C LEU A 18 5.78 6.24 -15.76
N SER A 19 6.11 5.22 -16.54
CA SER A 19 6.10 5.28 -18.01
C SER A 19 4.90 4.61 -18.68
N SER A 20 4.19 3.71 -17.99
CA SER A 20 3.20 2.84 -18.64
C SER A 20 1.76 3.17 -18.23
N PRO A 21 0.94 3.74 -19.15
CA PRO A 21 -0.50 3.83 -18.98
C PRO A 21 -1.22 2.49 -19.19
N LYS A 22 -0.50 1.40 -19.49
CA LYS A 22 -1.05 0.06 -19.79
C LYS A 22 -0.97 -0.92 -18.61
N LEU A 23 -0.53 -0.46 -17.44
CA LEU A 23 -0.48 -1.33 -16.26
C LEU A 23 -1.89 -1.79 -15.88
N SER A 24 -2.05 -3.09 -15.72
CA SER A 24 -3.29 -3.67 -15.25
C SER A 24 -3.47 -3.43 -13.75
N ASP A 25 -4.72 -3.35 -13.30
CA ASP A 25 -5.03 -3.17 -11.87
C ASP A 25 -4.42 -4.29 -10.99
N SER A 26 -4.27 -5.49 -11.54
CA SER A 26 -3.65 -6.64 -10.85
C SER A 26 -2.14 -6.46 -10.65
N GLU A 27 -1.43 -5.94 -11.65
CA GLU A 27 -0.01 -5.62 -11.53
C GLU A 27 0.21 -4.50 -10.50
N VAL A 28 -0.64 -3.47 -10.54
CA VAL A 28 -0.59 -2.35 -9.59
C VAL A 28 -0.86 -2.82 -8.16
N GLU A 29 -1.83 -3.72 -7.97
CA GLU A 29 -2.11 -4.36 -6.69
C GLU A 29 -0.90 -5.16 -6.17
N SER A 30 -0.23 -5.89 -7.06
CA SER A 30 0.99 -6.62 -6.73
C SER A 30 2.09 -5.66 -6.27
N PHE A 31 2.36 -4.59 -7.03
CA PHE A 31 3.36 -3.58 -6.66
C PHE A 31 3.04 -2.89 -5.32
N ALA A 32 1.76 -2.59 -5.07
CA ALA A 32 1.34 -2.01 -3.80
C ALA A 32 1.65 -2.91 -2.59
N ARG A 33 1.61 -4.23 -2.75
CA ARG A 33 1.91 -5.21 -1.69
C ARG A 33 3.40 -5.52 -1.53
N MET A 34 4.21 -5.22 -2.54
CA MET A 34 5.63 -5.58 -2.55
C MET A 34 6.45 -4.70 -1.59
N ALA A 35 7.02 -5.31 -0.55
CA ALA A 35 7.84 -4.60 0.45
C ALA A 35 9.19 -4.09 -0.10
N ASN A 36 9.64 -4.59 -1.26
CA ASN A 36 10.88 -4.14 -1.88
C ASN A 36 10.72 -2.84 -2.68
N VAL A 37 9.51 -2.52 -3.17
CA VAL A 37 9.19 -1.34 -4.00
C VAL A 37 9.58 -0.02 -3.30
N SER A 38 9.96 1.01 -4.07
CA SER A 38 10.33 2.32 -3.50
C SER A 38 9.10 3.12 -3.05
N GLU A 39 9.31 4.03 -2.09
CA GLU A 39 8.26 4.93 -1.62
C GLU A 39 7.68 5.78 -2.76
N ASP A 40 8.51 6.25 -3.69
CA ASP A 40 8.08 7.05 -4.84
C ASP A 40 7.04 6.32 -5.70
N VAL A 41 7.22 5.02 -5.91
CA VAL A 41 6.25 4.21 -6.65
C VAL A 41 4.93 4.11 -5.90
N LEU A 42 4.98 3.83 -4.60
CA LEU A 42 3.77 3.76 -3.77
C LEU A 42 3.03 5.09 -3.77
N ARG A 43 3.77 6.21 -3.78
CA ARG A 43 3.22 7.56 -3.88
C ARG A 43 2.54 7.81 -5.21
N VAL A 44 3.14 7.39 -6.33
CA VAL A 44 2.51 7.48 -7.65
C VAL A 44 1.24 6.63 -7.69
N ILE A 45 1.30 5.40 -7.16
CA ILE A 45 0.15 4.50 -7.12
C ILE A 45 -1.00 5.11 -6.31
N GLY A 46 -0.71 5.57 -5.10
CA GLY A 46 -1.74 6.15 -4.22
C GLY A 46 -2.15 7.57 -4.57
N SER A 47 -1.49 8.23 -5.53
CA SER A 47 -1.96 9.51 -6.10
C SER A 47 -2.94 9.29 -7.26
N ASN A 48 -2.94 8.10 -7.88
CA ASN A 48 -3.81 7.78 -8.99
C ASN A 48 -5.19 7.32 -8.50
N ARG A 49 -6.21 8.16 -8.73
CA ARG A 49 -7.58 7.84 -8.30
C ARG A 49 -8.19 6.64 -9.02
N ALA A 50 -7.74 6.30 -10.23
CA ALA A 50 -8.25 5.13 -10.95
C ALA A 50 -7.86 3.84 -10.22
N TRP A 51 -6.58 3.70 -9.86
CA TRP A 51 -6.09 2.54 -9.12
C TRP A 51 -6.63 2.48 -7.69
N LEU A 52 -6.85 3.62 -7.03
CA LEU A 52 -7.49 3.67 -5.72
C LEU A 52 -8.97 3.23 -5.70
N LYS A 53 -9.61 3.04 -6.85
CA LYS A 53 -10.93 2.40 -6.92
C LYS A 53 -10.84 0.90 -6.67
N ASN A 54 -9.69 0.28 -6.96
CA ASN A 54 -9.47 -1.12 -6.66
C ASN A 54 -9.14 -1.28 -5.17
N TYR A 55 -10.01 -2.00 -4.47
CA TYR A 55 -9.83 -2.31 -3.05
C TYR A 55 -8.53 -3.04 -2.75
N GLY A 56 -8.11 -3.96 -3.64
CA GLY A 56 -6.86 -4.71 -3.50
C GLY A 56 -5.62 -3.80 -3.44
N VAL A 57 -5.60 -2.75 -4.27
CA VAL A 57 -4.55 -1.72 -4.26
C VAL A 57 -4.56 -0.94 -2.96
N VAL A 58 -5.74 -0.49 -2.50
CA VAL A 58 -5.89 0.25 -1.24
C VAL A 58 -5.36 -0.57 -0.06
N VAL A 59 -5.79 -1.83 0.06
CA VAL A 59 -5.29 -2.75 1.10
C VAL A 59 -3.79 -2.96 0.98
N GLY A 60 -3.28 -3.19 -0.24
CA GLY A 60 -1.85 -3.37 -0.50
C GLY A 60 -1.02 -2.19 -0.02
N LEU A 61 -1.39 -0.97 -0.40
CA LEU A 61 -0.72 0.25 0.04
C LEU A 61 -0.73 0.37 1.57
N THR A 62 -1.86 0.14 2.22
CA THR A 62 -1.95 0.28 3.69
C THR A 62 -1.15 -0.77 4.46
N LYS A 63 -0.95 -1.96 3.90
CA LYS A 63 -0.14 -3.03 4.49
C LYS A 63 1.36 -2.88 4.24
N ASN A 64 1.76 -2.01 3.31
CA ASN A 64 3.16 -1.89 2.94
C ASN A 64 3.92 -0.96 3.91
N PRO A 65 5.04 -1.42 4.53
CA PRO A 65 5.87 -0.60 5.44
C PRO A 65 6.36 0.71 4.82
N LYS A 66 6.60 0.71 3.51
CA LYS A 66 7.19 1.85 2.79
C LYS A 66 6.15 2.85 2.32
N THR A 67 4.86 2.59 2.54
CA THR A 67 3.82 3.58 2.19
C THR A 67 3.87 4.73 3.19
N PRO A 68 3.91 5.99 2.70
CA PRO A 68 3.91 7.15 3.58
C PRO A 68 2.72 7.16 4.53
N VAL A 69 2.95 7.42 5.82
CA VAL A 69 1.91 7.40 6.86
C VAL A 69 0.70 8.25 6.48
N GLY A 70 0.92 9.46 5.95
CA GLY A 70 -0.18 10.35 5.54
C GLY A 70 -1.08 9.74 4.46
N MET A 71 -0.52 8.95 3.55
CA MET A 71 -1.29 8.24 2.53
C MET A 71 -2.04 7.06 3.15
N SER A 72 -1.36 6.23 3.93
CA SER A 72 -1.98 5.08 4.61
C SER A 72 -3.12 5.50 5.53
N MET A 73 -3.01 6.64 6.22
CA MET A 73 -4.07 7.19 7.08
C MET A 73 -5.31 7.61 6.29
N ASN A 74 -5.12 8.24 5.12
CA ASN A 74 -6.24 8.58 4.23
C ASN A 74 -6.95 7.31 3.72
N LEU A 75 -6.16 6.30 3.34
CA LEU A 75 -6.66 5.01 2.85
C LEU A 75 -7.31 4.17 3.97
N LEU A 76 -6.86 4.31 5.22
CA LEU A 76 -7.42 3.60 6.37
C LEU A 76 -8.93 3.80 6.45
N SER A 77 -9.45 5.01 6.18
CA SER A 77 -10.90 5.29 6.20
C SER A 77 -11.71 4.49 5.16
N ARG A 78 -11.06 4.04 4.08
CA ARG A 78 -11.67 3.27 2.98
C ARG A 78 -11.66 1.76 3.23
N LEU A 79 -10.87 1.30 4.20
CA LEU A 79 -10.77 -0.12 4.51
C LEU A 79 -12.02 -0.65 5.20
N SER A 80 -12.27 -1.95 5.01
CA SER A 80 -13.22 -2.72 5.79
C SER A 80 -12.78 -2.85 7.24
N ASP A 81 -13.72 -3.18 8.13
CA ASP A 81 -13.41 -3.41 9.55
C ASP A 81 -12.49 -4.58 9.79
N ARG A 82 -12.64 -5.63 8.96
CA ARG A 82 -11.77 -6.80 8.99
C ARG A 82 -10.32 -6.40 8.69
N ASP A 83 -10.10 -5.62 7.63
CA ASP A 83 -8.75 -5.21 7.24
C ASP A 83 -8.15 -4.19 8.21
N ALA A 84 -8.96 -3.27 8.75
CA ALA A 84 -8.53 -2.37 9.81
C ALA A 84 -8.12 -3.14 11.08
N ALA A 85 -8.86 -4.18 11.47
CA ALA A 85 -8.50 -5.05 12.59
C ALA A 85 -7.17 -5.78 12.33
N ILE A 86 -6.95 -6.30 11.12
CA ILE A 86 -5.68 -6.94 10.73
C ILE A 86 -4.52 -5.92 10.81
N LEU A 87 -4.70 -4.72 10.28
CA LEU A 87 -3.68 -3.66 10.36
C LEU A 87 -3.35 -3.24 11.79
N SER A 88 -4.33 -3.31 12.70
CA SER A 88 -4.13 -2.94 14.11
C SER A 88 -3.15 -3.84 14.88
N VAL A 89 -2.86 -5.03 14.34
CA VAL A 89 -1.90 -5.99 14.93
C VAL A 89 -0.69 -6.22 14.03
N ASP A 90 -0.66 -5.62 12.84
CA ASP A 90 0.41 -5.80 11.87
C ASP A 90 1.65 -5.00 12.28
N ARG A 91 2.77 -5.69 12.52
CA ARG A 91 4.05 -5.07 12.90
C ARG A 91 4.81 -4.49 11.71
N ASN A 92 4.40 -4.83 10.49
CA ASN A 92 5.03 -4.32 9.28
C ASN A 92 4.55 -2.92 8.93
N VAL A 93 3.47 -2.42 9.53
CA VAL A 93 2.95 -1.07 9.25
C VAL A 93 3.42 -0.06 10.29
N PRO A 94 3.49 1.24 9.95
CA PRO A 94 3.89 2.28 10.89
C PRO A 94 3.03 2.32 12.16
N GLU A 95 3.64 2.63 13.32
CA GLU A 95 2.98 2.71 14.63
C GLU A 95 1.73 3.59 14.61
N ALA A 96 1.84 4.76 13.97
CA ALA A 96 0.74 5.71 13.84
C ALA A 96 -0.47 5.11 13.09
N LEU A 97 -0.23 4.36 12.02
CA LEU A 97 -1.29 3.67 11.27
C LEU A 97 -1.93 2.58 12.12
N ARG A 98 -1.12 1.80 12.83
CA ARG A 98 -1.58 0.73 13.71
C ARG A 98 -2.46 1.25 14.84
N ALA A 99 -2.03 2.32 15.51
CA ALA A 99 -2.79 2.97 16.56
C ALA A 99 -4.12 3.52 16.04
N ALA A 100 -4.12 4.14 14.86
CA ALA A 100 -5.34 4.64 14.21
C ALA A 100 -6.28 3.50 13.82
N ALA A 101 -5.76 2.41 13.27
CA ALA A 101 -6.53 1.22 12.90
C ALA A 101 -7.16 0.56 14.13
N ARG A 102 -6.40 0.45 15.23
CA ARG A 102 -6.89 -0.05 16.52
C ARG A 102 -8.03 0.81 17.07
N LYS A 103 -7.83 2.13 17.08
CA LYS A 103 -8.87 3.09 17.51
C LYS A 103 -10.15 2.93 16.68
N ARG A 104 -10.02 2.76 15.36
CA ARG A 104 -11.16 2.54 14.46
C ARG A 104 -11.89 1.22 14.73
N ALA A 105 -11.14 0.14 14.97
CA ALA A 105 -11.70 -1.17 15.30
C ALA A 105 -12.52 -1.10 16.61
N THR A 106 -11.98 -0.44 17.64
CA THR A 106 -12.69 -0.27 18.92
C THR A 106 -13.92 0.65 18.80
N GLN A 107 -13.82 1.78 18.09
CA GLN A 107 -14.93 2.74 17.94
C GLN A 107 -16.17 2.18 17.25
N ARG A 108 -16.03 1.13 16.43
CA ARG A 108 -17.18 0.46 15.80
C ARG A 108 -17.77 -0.63 16.68
N MET A 109 -17.01 -1.24 17.59
CA MET A 109 -17.53 -2.18 18.57
C MET A 109 -18.49 -1.51 19.56
N ASP A 110 -18.27 -0.24 19.90
CA ASP A 110 -19.17 0.53 20.79
C ASP A 110 -20.46 1.03 20.11
N ARG A 111 -20.62 0.85 18.79
CA ARG A 111 -21.79 1.31 18.03
C ARG A 111 -22.74 0.19 17.57
N GLY A 112 -22.48 -1.06 17.96
CA GLY A 112 -23.36 -2.21 17.74
C GLY A 112 -24.04 -2.61 19.03
#